data_AF-A0A8J3ME90-F1
#
_entry.id   AF-A0A8J3ME90-F1
#
_cell.length_a   1.000
_cell.length_b   1.000
_cell.length_c   1.000
_cell.angle_alpha   90.00
_cell.angle_beta   90.00
_cell.angle_gamma   90.00
#
_symmetry.space_group_name_H-M   'P 1'
#
loop_
_entity.id
_entity.type
_entity.pdbx_description
1 polymer ?
#
loop_
_entity_poly.entity_id
_entity_poly.type
_entity_poly.pdbx_seq_one_letter_code
_entity_poly.pdbx_strand_id
1 'polypeptide(L)'
;MQAAGFLTMLELFTRSADATDAIGVAADMLPKGMEALAIDRETVARWPKEEAVRALSFRDIRLAELEARQSIFSTEGAIGVQRDTVSTVARTLLPLMAKELWFVQSRDSIEGTDANDLRRELLDRLASWNGDMDRYSPEPLLFWTWLRALQQRILKDEFPAAQQLWTRPNPNFLYAVLSDRRGSAIWCDIRLSSPRETCEEQVRVALDDALGWLVDRYGRDPSTWTWGEEHRLDMQWSPISSRGLLTNLLSLQAPISGDPFTQFLTSFGVEEDRPFLVSAGSNFQAVMSISEAAGSYYITPAGQSGHPLSRFYDNLFPSWIQGEYLAMSTDLSLARGGASGISRLTPATSDNPRMSEGQSE
;
A
#
# COMPACT_ATOMS: atom_id res chain seq x y z
N MET A 1 -12.76 -23.14 -9.18
CA MET A 1 -12.26 -24.54 -9.13
C MET A 1 -10.81 -24.66 -8.63
N GLN A 2 -10.12 -23.57 -8.24
CA GLN A 2 -8.68 -23.61 -7.88
C GLN A 2 -8.38 -23.68 -6.37
N ALA A 3 -9.25 -23.16 -5.49
CA ALA A 3 -9.00 -23.17 -4.04
C ALA A 3 -9.04 -24.58 -3.41
N ALA A 4 -9.85 -25.48 -3.96
CA ALA A 4 -9.92 -26.87 -3.51
C ALA A 4 -8.62 -27.65 -3.81
N GLY A 5 -7.93 -27.31 -4.91
CA GLY A 5 -6.66 -27.94 -5.28
C GLY A 5 -5.53 -27.57 -4.30
N PHE A 6 -5.48 -26.30 -3.89
CA PHE A 6 -4.46 -25.81 -2.96
C PHE A 6 -4.57 -26.41 -1.56
N LEU A 7 -5.78 -26.49 -0.99
CA LEU A 7 -5.98 -27.11 0.33
C LEU A 7 -5.72 -28.62 0.31
N THR A 8 -6.11 -29.30 -0.77
CA THR A 8 -5.81 -30.73 -0.96
C THR A 8 -4.30 -30.97 -1.07
N MET A 9 -3.59 -30.08 -1.76
CA MET A 9 -2.13 -30.13 -1.85
C MET A 9 -1.46 -29.94 -0.49
N LEU A 10 -1.92 -28.99 0.34
CA LEU A 10 -1.38 -28.79 1.69
C LEU A 10 -1.63 -30.01 2.58
N GLU A 11 -2.81 -30.61 2.50
CA GLU A 11 -3.11 -31.84 3.24
C GLU A 11 -2.20 -33.00 2.82
N LEU A 12 -1.96 -33.17 1.52
CA LEU A 12 -1.04 -34.19 0.99
C LEU A 12 0.40 -33.94 1.44
N PHE A 13 0.87 -32.69 1.48
CA PHE A 13 2.18 -32.35 2.03
C PHE A 13 2.31 -32.73 3.51
N THR A 14 1.27 -32.49 4.31
CA THR A 14 1.32 -32.80 5.76
C THR A 14 1.27 -34.30 6.08
N ARG A 15 0.73 -35.12 5.16
CA ARG A 15 0.57 -36.57 5.36
C ARG A 15 1.68 -37.41 4.71
N SER A 16 2.46 -36.84 3.80
CA SER A 16 3.53 -37.57 3.13
C SER A 16 4.71 -37.82 4.07
N ALA A 17 5.20 -39.06 4.06
CA ALA A 17 6.39 -39.45 4.82
C ALA A 17 7.71 -39.09 4.09
N ASP A 18 7.63 -38.77 2.80
CA ASP A 18 8.76 -38.39 1.94
C ASP A 18 8.43 -37.13 1.13
N ALA A 19 9.37 -36.19 1.08
CA ALA A 19 9.18 -34.89 0.42
C ALA A 19 9.15 -35.00 -1.12
N THR A 20 9.83 -35.98 -1.69
CA THR A 20 9.85 -36.26 -3.14
C THR A 20 8.52 -36.84 -3.58
N ASP A 21 7.97 -37.78 -2.80
CA ASP A 21 6.63 -38.33 -3.01
C ASP A 21 5.56 -37.24 -2.87
N ALA A 22 5.71 -36.36 -1.88
CA ALA A 22 4.76 -35.27 -1.65
C ALA A 22 4.70 -34.29 -2.84
N ILE A 23 5.86 -33.99 -3.44
CA ILE A 23 5.94 -33.13 -4.62
C ILE A 23 5.50 -33.83 -5.89
N GLY A 24 5.84 -35.11 -6.06
CA GLY A 24 5.37 -35.90 -7.20
C GLY A 24 3.84 -35.94 -7.28
N VAL A 25 3.18 -36.10 -6.13
CA VAL A 25 1.71 -36.12 -6.05
C VAL A 25 1.10 -34.71 -6.17
N ALA A 26 1.80 -33.67 -5.70
CA ALA A 26 1.31 -32.29 -5.75
C ALA A 26 1.60 -31.57 -7.06
N ALA A 27 2.56 -32.03 -7.88
CA ALA A 27 3.02 -31.34 -9.09
C ALA A 27 1.90 -31.11 -10.11
N ASP A 28 1.00 -32.10 -10.27
CA ASP A 28 -0.15 -32.01 -11.17
C ASP A 28 -1.31 -31.16 -10.61
N MET A 29 -1.21 -30.78 -9.33
CA MET A 29 -2.21 -29.97 -8.61
C MET A 29 -1.77 -28.52 -8.39
N LEU A 30 -0.54 -28.18 -8.76
CA LEU A 30 -0.01 -26.82 -8.63
C LEU A 30 -0.76 -25.86 -9.58
N PRO A 31 -1.30 -24.74 -9.08
CA PRO A 31 -1.83 -23.69 -9.94
C PRO A 31 -0.75 -23.20 -10.93
N LYS A 32 -1.16 -22.85 -12.16
CA LYS A 32 -0.25 -22.26 -13.15
C LYS A 32 0.48 -21.04 -12.53
N GLY A 33 1.81 -21.11 -12.49
CA GLY A 33 2.67 -20.07 -11.91
C GLY A 33 3.15 -20.34 -10.49
N MET A 34 2.78 -21.47 -9.88
CA MET A 34 3.31 -21.92 -8.59
C MET A 34 4.22 -23.14 -8.81
N GLU A 35 5.39 -23.13 -8.19
CA GLU A 35 6.37 -24.22 -8.24
C GLU A 35 6.61 -24.70 -6.80
N ALA A 36 6.59 -26.03 -6.59
CA ALA A 36 6.96 -26.65 -5.32
C ALA A 36 8.31 -27.35 -5.50
N LEU A 37 9.25 -27.07 -4.62
CA LEU A 37 10.61 -27.62 -4.65
C LEU A 37 10.89 -28.39 -3.34
N ALA A 38 11.34 -29.63 -3.46
CA ALA A 38 11.80 -30.44 -2.32
C ALA A 38 13.30 -30.34 -2.36
N ILE A 39 13.83 -29.51 -1.47
CA ILE A 39 15.25 -29.26 -1.39
C ILE A 39 15.73 -30.00 -0.14
N ASP A 40 16.60 -30.97 -0.33
CA ASP A 40 17.19 -31.69 0.79
C ASP A 40 18.06 -30.74 1.65
N ARG A 41 18.28 -31.11 2.91
CA ARG A 41 19.01 -30.28 3.88
C ARG A 41 20.46 -29.98 3.43
N GLU A 42 21.11 -30.86 2.68
CA GLU A 42 22.46 -30.62 2.16
C GLU A 42 22.46 -29.64 1.00
N THR A 43 21.41 -29.64 0.17
CA THR A 43 21.22 -28.67 -0.90
C THR A 43 20.82 -27.29 -0.34
N VAL A 44 19.98 -27.21 0.70
CA VAL A 44 19.73 -25.96 1.44
C VAL A 44 21.03 -25.42 2.07
N ALA A 45 21.87 -26.29 2.64
CA ALA A 45 23.15 -25.89 3.22
C ALA A 45 24.17 -25.38 2.18
N ARG A 46 24.01 -25.77 0.91
CA ARG A 46 24.82 -25.32 -0.24
C ARG A 46 24.19 -24.19 -1.03
N TRP A 47 22.92 -23.84 -0.74
CA TRP A 47 22.23 -22.75 -1.40
C TRP A 47 23.02 -21.45 -1.17
N PRO A 48 23.23 -20.61 -2.21
CA PRO A 48 23.91 -19.34 -2.01
C PRO A 48 23.21 -18.58 -0.90
N LYS A 49 23.95 -18.20 0.16
CA LYS A 49 23.37 -17.41 1.26
C LYS A 49 22.79 -16.08 0.79
N GLU A 50 23.18 -15.63 -0.40
CA GLU A 50 22.73 -14.39 -1.02
C GLU A 50 22.42 -14.62 -2.50
N GLU A 51 21.20 -15.07 -2.80
CA GLU A 51 20.62 -14.91 -4.14
C GLU A 51 20.24 -13.44 -4.30
N ALA A 52 21.19 -12.64 -4.82
CA ALA A 52 21.12 -11.20 -5.03
C ALA A 52 20.98 -10.36 -3.73
N VAL A 53 22.03 -9.61 -3.41
CA VAL A 53 21.96 -8.50 -2.45
C VAL A 53 21.03 -7.44 -3.04
N ARG A 54 19.73 -7.55 -2.77
CA ARG A 54 18.79 -6.46 -3.03
C ARG A 54 19.10 -5.33 -2.06
N ALA A 55 19.27 -4.12 -2.57
CA ALA A 55 19.40 -2.96 -1.70
C ALA A 55 18.17 -2.87 -0.77
N LEU A 56 18.41 -2.68 0.53
CA LEU A 56 17.36 -2.52 1.52
C LEU A 56 16.39 -1.42 1.09
N SER A 57 15.11 -1.74 1.03
CA SER A 57 14.06 -0.76 0.79
C SER A 57 13.71 0.00 2.07
N PHE A 58 13.04 1.15 1.93
CA PHE A 58 12.52 1.92 3.06
C PHE A 58 11.57 1.10 3.96
N ARG A 59 10.84 0.14 3.37
CA ARG A 59 9.98 -0.80 4.11
C ARG A 59 10.80 -1.82 4.88
N ASP A 60 11.90 -2.33 4.31
CA ASP A 60 12.78 -3.27 5.01
C ASP A 60 13.42 -2.61 6.25
N ILE A 61 13.81 -1.33 6.11
CA ILE A 61 14.30 -0.54 7.25
C ILE A 61 13.21 -0.37 8.31
N ARG A 62 11.97 -0.04 7.91
CA ARG A 62 10.85 0.09 8.85
C ARG A 62 10.56 -1.21 9.58
N LEU A 63 10.57 -2.33 8.85
CA LEU A 63 10.33 -3.65 9.42
C LEU A 63 11.38 -4.01 10.47
N ALA A 64 12.66 -3.79 10.15
CA ALA A 64 13.76 -4.01 11.10
C ALA A 64 13.63 -3.13 12.37
N GLU A 65 13.18 -1.88 12.25
CA GLU A 65 12.88 -1.04 13.41
C GLU A 65 11.75 -1.59 14.28
N LEU A 66 10.69 -2.12 13.66
CA LEU A 66 9.55 -2.71 14.37
C LEU A 66 9.97 -4.01 15.07
N GLU A 67 10.79 -4.84 14.42
CA GLU A 67 11.34 -6.08 14.97
C GLU A 67 12.19 -5.84 16.21
N ALA A 68 12.96 -4.75 16.21
CA ALA A 68 13.80 -4.38 17.35
C ALA A 68 12.99 -3.87 18.55
N ARG A 69 11.77 -3.35 18.34
CA ARG A 69 10.95 -2.71 19.40
C ARG A 69 9.94 -3.66 20.05
N GLN A 70 9.42 -4.62 19.30
CA GLN A 70 8.38 -5.53 19.78
C GLN A 70 8.52 -6.92 19.18
N SER A 71 8.00 -7.94 19.86
CA SER A 71 7.88 -9.28 19.28
C SER A 71 6.80 -9.27 18.20
N ILE A 72 7.20 -9.26 16.94
CA ILE A 72 6.30 -9.40 15.78
C ILE A 72 5.64 -10.79 15.73
N PHE A 73 6.13 -11.74 16.53
CA PHE A 73 5.63 -13.12 16.56
C PHE A 73 4.33 -13.30 17.35
N SER A 74 3.81 -12.27 18.03
CA SER A 74 2.44 -12.30 18.56
C SER A 74 1.43 -11.95 17.47
N THR A 75 0.19 -12.42 17.61
CA THR A 75 -0.89 -12.08 16.67
C THR A 75 -1.13 -10.57 16.60
N GLU A 76 -1.17 -9.90 17.74
CA GLU A 76 -1.28 -8.44 17.84
C GLU A 76 -0.09 -7.71 17.20
N GLY A 77 1.14 -8.18 17.44
CA GLY A 77 2.35 -7.60 16.85
C GLY A 77 2.37 -7.71 15.34
N ALA A 78 1.99 -8.88 14.79
CA ALA A 78 1.87 -9.09 13.36
C ALA A 78 0.79 -8.21 12.71
N ILE A 79 -0.38 -8.05 13.36
CA ILE A 79 -1.42 -7.11 12.91
C ILE A 79 -0.88 -5.68 12.94
N GLY A 80 -0.23 -5.27 14.03
CA GLY A 80 0.36 -3.94 14.17
C GLY A 80 1.36 -3.61 13.06
N VAL A 81 2.16 -4.58 12.64
CA VAL A 81 3.09 -4.43 11.51
C VAL A 81 2.33 -4.31 10.19
N GLN A 82 1.34 -5.17 9.92
CA GLN A 82 0.55 -5.09 8.68
C GLN A 82 -0.22 -3.77 8.53
N ARG A 83 -0.50 -3.10 9.65
CA ARG A 83 -1.22 -1.82 9.73
C ARG A 83 -0.32 -0.61 9.98
N ASP A 84 1.00 -0.78 10.02
CA ASP A 84 1.94 0.33 10.24
C ASP A 84 1.96 1.28 9.02
N THR A 85 1.60 2.53 9.29
CA THR A 85 1.47 3.63 8.32
C THR A 85 2.59 4.66 8.43
N VAL A 86 3.65 4.36 9.19
CA VAL A 86 4.80 5.25 9.33
C VAL A 86 5.75 5.08 8.15
N SER A 87 6.00 6.18 7.44
CA SER A 87 6.85 6.19 6.26
C SER A 87 8.31 6.50 6.60
N THR A 88 9.19 5.53 6.38
CA THR A 88 10.64 5.75 6.49
C THR A 88 11.14 6.77 5.48
N VAL A 89 10.47 6.89 4.32
CA VAL A 89 10.76 7.92 3.32
C VAL A 89 10.60 9.31 3.92
N ALA A 90 9.45 9.57 4.55
CA ALA A 90 9.21 10.86 5.21
C ALA A 90 10.24 11.15 6.30
N ARG A 91 10.52 10.17 7.16
CA ARG A 91 11.53 10.30 8.22
C ARG A 91 12.96 10.55 7.71
N THR A 92 13.28 10.08 6.50
CA THR A 92 14.61 10.22 5.91
C THR A 92 14.75 11.53 5.13
N LEU A 93 13.76 11.89 4.32
CA LEU A 93 13.85 13.02 3.40
C LEU A 93 13.45 14.34 4.03
N LEU A 94 12.46 14.34 4.94
CA LEU A 94 11.99 15.58 5.55
C LEU A 94 13.11 16.34 6.29
N PRO A 95 13.99 15.69 7.09
CA PRO A 95 15.11 16.40 7.70
C PRO A 95 16.12 16.96 6.69
N LEU A 96 16.31 16.31 5.53
CA LEU A 96 17.19 16.83 4.48
C LEU A 96 16.58 18.04 3.78
N MET A 97 15.26 18.04 3.57
CA MET A 97 14.54 19.12 2.91
C MET A 97 14.37 20.34 3.84
N ALA A 98 13.98 20.12 5.09
CA ALA A 98 13.59 21.21 5.98
C ALA A 98 14.76 21.77 6.83
N LYS A 99 15.96 21.17 6.79
CA LYS A 99 17.12 21.54 7.61
C LYS A 99 17.36 23.04 7.72
N GLU A 100 17.50 23.72 6.59
CA GLU A 100 17.79 25.15 6.55
C GLU A 100 16.54 26.01 6.76
N LEU A 101 15.35 25.50 6.40
CA LEU A 101 14.09 26.22 6.59
C LEU A 101 13.75 26.36 8.08
N TRP A 102 13.94 25.30 8.87
CA TRP A 102 13.76 25.36 10.33
C TRP A 102 14.80 26.26 11.01
N PHE A 103 16.01 26.37 10.45
CA PHE A 103 17.03 27.27 10.97
C PHE A 103 16.73 28.74 10.64
N VAL A 104 16.36 29.05 9.39
CA VAL A 104 16.08 30.42 8.92
C VAL A 104 14.81 31.00 9.55
N GLN A 105 13.80 30.17 9.82
CA GLN A 105 12.59 30.58 10.56
C GLN A 105 12.90 31.26 11.91
N SER A 106 14.00 30.89 12.57
CA SER A 106 14.40 31.51 13.84
C SER A 106 14.90 32.96 13.68
N ARG A 107 15.17 33.43 12.46
CA ARG A 107 15.84 34.72 12.18
C ARG A 107 14.94 35.79 11.53
N ASP A 108 13.96 35.40 10.72
CA ASP A 108 13.13 36.34 9.91
C ASP A 108 11.83 36.82 10.61
N SER A 109 11.84 36.94 11.93
CA SER A 109 10.63 37.14 12.75
C SER A 109 10.00 38.55 12.74
N ILE A 110 10.36 39.44 11.81
CA ILE A 110 10.08 40.88 11.99
C ILE A 110 8.90 41.41 11.14
N GLU A 111 8.55 40.82 9.98
CA GLU A 111 7.35 41.22 9.21
C GLU A 111 6.68 40.00 8.54
N GLY A 112 5.55 39.53 9.08
CA GLY A 112 4.81 38.37 8.57
C GLY A 112 3.70 38.79 7.59
N THR A 113 3.73 38.24 6.37
CA THR A 113 2.55 38.17 5.49
C THR A 113 1.75 36.91 5.81
N ASP A 114 0.46 36.86 5.48
CA ASP A 114 -0.38 35.66 5.67
C ASP A 114 0.26 34.38 5.09
N ALA A 115 0.97 34.49 3.96
CA ALA A 115 1.66 33.37 3.32
C ALA A 115 2.88 32.90 4.13
N ASN A 116 3.59 33.81 4.79
CA ASN A 116 4.70 33.47 5.68
C ASN A 116 4.20 32.80 6.96
N ASP A 117 3.04 33.22 7.48
CA ASP A 117 2.41 32.60 8.64
C ASP A 117 1.97 31.17 8.35
N LEU A 118 1.29 30.96 7.22
CA LEU A 118 0.92 29.63 6.73
C LEU A 118 2.14 28.71 6.57
N ARG A 119 3.21 29.20 5.92
CA ARG A 119 4.45 28.43 5.76
C ARG A 119 5.05 28.05 7.12
N ARG A 120 5.01 28.96 8.10
CA ARG A 120 5.52 28.70 9.45
C ARG A 120 4.73 27.62 10.16
N GLU A 121 3.41 27.77 10.23
CA GLU A 121 2.53 26.79 10.88
C GLU A 121 2.76 25.38 10.34
N LEU A 122 2.84 25.25 9.01
CA LEU A 122 2.98 23.96 8.36
C LEU A 122 4.36 23.32 8.56
N LEU A 123 5.43 24.12 8.56
CA LEU A 123 6.77 23.63 8.86
C LEU A 123 6.91 23.21 10.34
N ASP A 124 6.23 23.89 11.27
CA ASP A 124 6.18 23.50 12.69
C ASP A 124 5.43 22.18 12.87
N ARG A 125 4.30 22.01 12.17
CA ARG A 125 3.57 20.73 12.13
C ARG A 125 4.47 19.60 11.62
N LEU A 126 5.14 19.80 10.48
CA LEU A 126 6.08 18.83 9.92
C LEU A 126 7.25 18.52 10.87
N ALA A 127 7.77 19.50 11.61
CA ALA A 127 8.83 19.28 12.60
C ALA A 127 8.39 18.36 13.75
N SER A 128 7.11 18.44 14.14
CA SER A 128 6.52 17.59 15.18
C SER A 128 6.00 16.25 14.66
N TRP A 129 5.89 16.10 13.34
CA TRP A 129 5.30 14.93 12.70
C TRP A 129 6.25 13.73 12.71
N ASN A 130 5.71 12.59 13.11
CA ASN A 130 6.46 11.34 13.26
C ASN A 130 6.54 10.52 11.96
N GLY A 131 6.05 11.04 10.82
CA GLY A 131 6.01 10.33 9.53
C GLY A 131 4.81 9.40 9.35
N ASP A 132 3.82 9.43 10.25
CA ASP A 132 2.59 8.65 10.13
C ASP A 132 1.70 9.18 9.00
N MET A 133 1.44 8.33 8.00
CA MET A 133 0.65 8.62 6.81
C MET A 133 -0.85 8.51 7.10
N ASP A 134 -1.31 9.16 8.17
CA ASP A 134 -2.71 9.12 8.58
C ASP A 134 -3.61 9.89 7.61
N ARG A 135 -4.76 9.30 7.29
CA ARG A 135 -5.73 9.85 6.34
C ARG A 135 -6.38 11.16 6.79
N TYR A 136 -6.39 11.47 8.08
CA TYR A 136 -6.99 12.70 8.59
C TYR A 136 -5.98 13.84 8.76
N SER A 137 -4.70 13.55 8.59
CA SER A 137 -3.60 14.48 8.83
C SER A 137 -3.25 15.32 7.60
N PRO A 138 -2.93 16.62 7.74
CA PRO A 138 -2.40 17.46 6.65
C PRO A 138 -0.93 17.16 6.32
N GLU A 139 -0.15 16.68 7.29
CA GLU A 139 1.30 16.51 7.17
C GLU A 139 1.72 15.54 6.04
N PRO A 140 1.08 14.36 5.87
CA PRO A 140 1.37 13.46 4.74
C PRO A 140 1.11 14.12 3.39
N LEU A 141 0.00 14.86 3.28
CA LEU A 141 -0.40 15.54 2.06
C LEU A 141 0.63 16.61 1.67
N LEU A 142 1.03 17.44 2.63
CA LEU A 142 2.05 18.46 2.42
C LEU A 142 3.38 17.83 2.03
N PHE A 143 3.83 16.79 2.76
CA PHE A 143 5.09 16.11 2.49
C PHE A 143 5.15 15.56 1.05
N TRP A 144 4.14 14.79 0.63
CA TRP A 144 4.14 14.19 -0.72
C TRP A 144 3.95 15.23 -1.83
N THR A 145 3.18 16.29 -1.58
CA THR A 145 3.04 17.40 -2.54
C THR A 145 4.37 18.14 -2.71
N TRP A 146 5.07 18.44 -1.61
CA TRP A 146 6.39 19.06 -1.64
C TRP A 146 7.44 18.19 -2.31
N LEU A 147 7.45 16.89 -2.02
CA LEU A 147 8.37 15.94 -2.64
C LEU A 147 8.14 15.82 -4.16
N ARG A 148 6.87 15.82 -4.60
CA ARG A 148 6.49 15.84 -6.01
C ARG A 148 6.92 17.12 -6.70
N ALA A 149 6.64 18.28 -6.10
CA ALA A 149 7.06 19.58 -6.64
C ALA A 149 8.58 19.65 -6.78
N LEU A 150 9.32 19.21 -5.76
CA LEU A 150 10.78 19.20 -5.78
C LEU A 150 11.34 18.36 -6.93
N GLN A 151 10.86 17.12 -7.09
CA GLN A 151 11.30 16.29 -8.20
C GLN A 151 10.94 16.89 -9.55
N GLN A 152 9.76 17.50 -9.65
CA GLN A 152 9.35 18.18 -10.87
C GLN A 152 10.32 19.32 -11.22
N ARG A 153 10.75 20.13 -10.24
CA ARG A 153 11.73 21.20 -10.49
C ARG A 153 13.10 20.67 -10.92
N ILE A 154 13.53 19.54 -10.33
CA ILE A 154 14.85 18.92 -10.59
C ILE A 154 14.93 18.19 -11.94
N LEU A 155 13.83 17.58 -12.40
CA LEU A 155 13.88 16.66 -13.54
C LEU A 155 13.17 17.17 -14.81
N LYS A 156 12.27 18.16 -14.69
CA LYS A 156 11.45 18.59 -15.83
C LYS A 156 12.25 19.30 -16.91
N ASP A 157 13.30 20.05 -16.54
CA ASP A 157 14.16 20.74 -17.50
C ASP A 157 15.08 19.76 -18.25
N GLU A 158 15.58 18.74 -17.57
CA GLU A 158 16.41 17.67 -18.15
C GLU A 158 15.60 16.72 -19.04
N PHE A 159 14.36 16.42 -18.64
CA PHE A 159 13.51 15.43 -19.31
C PHE A 159 12.08 15.93 -19.56
N PRO A 160 11.89 17.00 -20.35
CA PRO A 160 10.57 17.63 -20.53
C PRO A 160 9.52 16.68 -21.11
N ALA A 161 9.93 15.77 -22.00
CA ALA A 161 9.05 14.79 -22.63
C ALA A 161 8.72 13.56 -21.75
N ALA A 162 9.46 13.34 -20.65
CA ALA A 162 9.33 12.14 -19.82
C ALA A 162 8.46 12.41 -18.57
N GLN A 163 7.20 12.78 -18.78
CA GLN A 163 6.28 13.20 -17.71
C GLN A 163 6.25 12.27 -16.51
N GLN A 164 6.23 10.96 -16.74
CA GLN A 164 6.20 9.97 -15.66
C GLN A 164 7.42 10.02 -14.76
N LEU A 165 8.60 10.43 -15.27
CA LEU A 165 9.82 10.54 -14.47
C LEU A 165 9.75 11.69 -13.48
N TRP A 166 9.21 12.84 -13.87
CA TRP A 166 9.19 14.02 -13.00
C TRP A 166 7.89 14.20 -12.22
N THR A 167 6.79 13.53 -12.60
CA THR A 167 5.52 13.54 -11.83
C THR A 167 5.45 12.49 -10.73
N ARG A 168 6.21 11.40 -10.83
CA ARG A 168 6.17 10.29 -9.87
C ARG A 168 7.33 10.38 -8.87
N PRO A 169 7.11 10.81 -7.63
CA PRO A 169 8.19 10.91 -6.65
C PRO A 169 9.00 9.62 -6.53
N ASN A 170 10.33 9.77 -6.62
CA ASN A 170 11.31 8.72 -6.45
C ASN A 170 12.19 9.05 -5.25
N PRO A 171 11.84 8.55 -4.05
CA PRO A 171 12.58 8.83 -2.82
C PRO A 171 14.05 8.45 -2.87
N ASN A 172 14.42 7.37 -3.58
CA ASN A 172 15.83 6.97 -3.69
C ASN A 172 16.65 7.97 -4.49
N PHE A 173 16.08 8.50 -5.57
CA PHE A 173 16.70 9.55 -6.37
C PHE A 173 16.85 10.84 -5.54
N LEU A 174 15.77 11.29 -4.91
CA LEU A 174 15.80 12.52 -4.11
C LEU A 174 16.72 12.40 -2.90
N TYR A 175 16.78 11.22 -2.26
CA TYR A 175 17.78 10.96 -1.22
C TYR A 175 19.20 11.16 -1.76
N ALA A 176 19.52 10.56 -2.92
CA ALA A 176 20.85 10.69 -3.51
C ALA A 176 21.20 12.15 -3.86
N VAL A 177 20.25 12.91 -4.42
CA VAL A 177 20.44 14.33 -4.77
C VAL A 177 20.62 15.18 -3.51
N LEU A 178 19.70 15.08 -2.55
CA LEU A 178 19.70 15.90 -1.34
C LEU A 178 20.85 15.58 -0.38
N SER A 179 21.35 14.34 -0.41
CA SER A 179 22.53 13.94 0.37
C SER A 179 23.86 14.12 -0.38
N ASP A 180 23.84 14.75 -1.56
CA ASP A 180 24.96 14.87 -2.50
C ASP A 180 25.74 13.56 -2.72
N ARG A 181 25.03 12.43 -2.80
CA ARG A 181 25.65 11.12 -2.92
C ARG A 181 26.40 11.05 -4.25
N ARG A 182 27.74 10.93 -4.19
CA ARG A 182 28.61 10.87 -5.38
C ARG A 182 28.47 12.10 -6.30
N GLY A 183 28.26 13.30 -5.74
CA GLY A 183 28.13 14.53 -6.53
C GLY A 183 26.76 14.71 -7.20
N SER A 184 25.72 14.06 -6.67
CA SER A 184 24.37 14.10 -7.23
C SER A 184 23.65 15.44 -6.99
N ALA A 185 24.19 16.36 -6.19
CA ALA A 185 23.60 17.69 -6.04
C ALA A 185 23.59 18.50 -7.35
N ILE A 186 24.36 18.08 -8.36
CA ILE A 186 24.36 18.68 -9.70
C ILE A 186 22.98 18.70 -10.37
N TRP A 187 22.08 17.78 -9.99
CA TRP A 187 20.71 17.74 -10.52
C TRP A 187 19.85 18.93 -10.06
N CYS A 188 20.27 19.69 -9.04
CA CYS A 188 19.53 20.86 -8.57
C CYS A 188 19.81 22.12 -9.41
N ASP A 189 20.83 22.10 -10.27
CA ASP A 189 21.19 23.18 -11.18
C ASP A 189 20.29 23.13 -12.42
N ILE A 190 19.51 24.18 -12.68
CA ILE A 190 18.64 24.23 -13.86
C ILE A 190 19.49 24.65 -15.06
N ARG A 191 19.72 23.76 -16.04
CA ARG A 191 20.69 24.05 -17.12
C ARG A 191 20.39 25.28 -17.97
N LEU A 192 19.12 25.68 -18.00
CA LEU A 192 18.63 26.81 -18.80
C LEU A 192 18.65 28.15 -18.03
N SER A 193 18.98 28.13 -16.74
CA SER A 193 19.12 29.35 -15.94
C SER A 193 20.53 29.96 -16.13
N SER A 194 20.66 31.26 -15.84
CA SER A 194 21.97 31.93 -15.78
C SER A 194 22.68 31.76 -14.43
N PRO A 195 22.00 31.87 -13.27
CA PRO A 195 22.61 31.53 -11.98
C PRO A 195 22.54 30.02 -11.73
N ARG A 196 23.59 29.43 -11.13
CA ARG A 196 23.53 28.04 -10.69
C ARG A 196 22.70 27.91 -9.42
N GLU A 197 21.57 27.23 -9.49
CA GLU A 197 20.73 26.98 -8.32
C GLU A 197 21.29 25.86 -7.44
N THR A 198 21.11 26.01 -6.13
CA THR A 198 21.46 25.00 -5.12
C THR A 198 20.25 24.12 -4.78
N CYS A 199 20.49 22.94 -4.21
CA CYS A 199 19.38 22.11 -3.72
C CYS A 199 18.55 22.80 -2.63
N GLU A 200 19.16 23.65 -1.79
CA GLU A 200 18.45 24.42 -0.77
C GLU A 200 17.46 25.39 -1.40
N GLU A 201 17.87 26.08 -2.48
CA GLU A 201 16.98 26.97 -3.24
C GLU A 201 15.86 26.19 -3.93
N GLN A 202 16.18 25.04 -4.55
CA GLN A 202 15.19 24.17 -5.19
C GLN A 202 14.13 23.69 -4.20
N VAL A 203 14.57 23.26 -3.02
CA VAL A 203 13.70 22.79 -1.94
C VAL A 203 12.79 23.90 -1.42
N ARG A 204 13.31 25.11 -1.22
CA ARG A 204 12.51 26.27 -0.78
C ARG A 204 11.43 26.64 -1.79
N VAL A 205 11.80 26.74 -3.07
CA VAL A 205 10.81 27.11 -4.10
C VAL A 205 9.81 25.98 -4.35
N ALA A 206 10.23 24.72 -4.25
CA ALA A 206 9.31 23.59 -4.30
C ALA A 206 8.28 23.58 -3.17
N LEU A 207 8.63 24.11 -1.99
CA LEU A 207 7.66 24.29 -0.90
C LEU A 207 6.61 25.32 -1.30
N ASP A 208 7.02 26.43 -1.90
CA ASP A 208 6.10 27.47 -2.38
C ASP A 208 5.17 26.93 -3.47
N ASP A 209 5.70 26.14 -4.42
CA ASP A 209 4.91 25.45 -5.45
C ASP A 209 3.88 24.49 -4.83
N ALA A 210 4.28 23.73 -3.81
CA ALA A 210 3.39 22.79 -3.12
C ALA A 210 2.29 23.52 -2.32
N LEU A 211 2.63 24.59 -1.60
CA LEU A 211 1.66 25.40 -0.88
C LEU A 211 0.67 26.08 -1.84
N GLY A 212 1.16 26.59 -2.98
CA GLY A 212 0.30 27.13 -4.04
C GLY A 212 -0.71 26.10 -4.52
N TRP A 213 -0.25 24.88 -4.83
CA TRP A 213 -1.14 23.79 -5.27
C TRP A 213 -2.18 23.41 -4.22
N LEU A 214 -1.81 23.36 -2.93
CA LEU A 214 -2.72 23.04 -1.83
C LEU A 214 -3.76 24.15 -1.61
N VAL A 215 -3.32 25.41 -1.65
CA VAL A 215 -4.20 26.57 -1.50
C VAL A 215 -5.20 26.66 -2.65
N ASP A 216 -4.77 26.41 -3.87
CA ASP A 216 -5.65 26.42 -5.05
C ASP A 216 -6.71 25.30 -4.98
N ARG A 217 -6.38 24.16 -4.36
CA ARG A 217 -7.24 22.97 -4.34
C ARG A 217 -8.18 22.89 -3.13
N TYR A 218 -7.71 23.29 -1.95
CA TYR A 218 -8.45 23.18 -0.68
C TYR A 218 -8.74 24.52 -0.01
N GLY A 219 -8.20 25.61 -0.54
CA GLY A 219 -8.24 26.91 0.11
C GLY A 219 -7.12 27.11 1.13
N ARG A 220 -7.10 28.29 1.75
CA ARG A 220 -6.02 28.75 2.63
C ARG A 220 -6.01 28.17 4.03
N ASP A 221 -7.09 27.52 4.46
CA ASP A 221 -7.24 26.97 5.80
C ASP A 221 -6.65 25.55 5.87
N PRO A 222 -5.49 25.34 6.54
CA PRO A 222 -4.85 24.03 6.62
C PRO A 222 -5.66 22.97 7.36
N SER A 223 -6.63 23.37 8.18
CA SER A 223 -7.48 22.42 8.91
C SER A 223 -8.38 21.59 7.98
N THR A 224 -8.56 22.04 6.74
CA THR A 224 -9.32 21.32 5.71
C THR A 224 -8.45 20.36 4.90
N TRP A 225 -7.12 20.46 5.02
CA TRP A 225 -6.19 19.67 4.25
C TRP A 225 -6.04 18.32 4.92
N THR A 226 -6.45 17.25 4.24
CA THR A 226 -6.26 15.89 4.78
C THR A 226 -5.74 14.97 3.70
N TRP A 227 -4.82 14.09 4.09
CA TRP A 227 -4.25 13.08 3.19
C TRP A 227 -5.32 12.26 2.48
N GLY A 228 -6.37 11.89 3.22
CA GLY A 228 -7.47 11.08 2.77
C GLY A 228 -8.38 11.72 1.71
N GLU A 229 -8.31 13.03 1.48
CA GLU A 229 -9.03 13.66 0.36
C GLU A 229 -8.36 13.38 -1.00
N GLU A 230 -7.03 13.21 -1.03
CA GLU A 230 -6.30 12.79 -2.24
C GLU A 230 -6.03 11.30 -2.27
N HIS A 231 -5.61 10.74 -1.15
CA HIS A 231 -5.26 9.34 -1.00
C HIS A 231 -6.46 8.50 -0.61
N ARG A 232 -7.25 8.20 -1.64
CA ARG A 232 -8.48 7.42 -1.52
C ARG A 232 -8.27 6.05 -2.13
N LEU A 233 -8.72 5.02 -1.42
CA LEU A 233 -8.97 3.72 -2.01
C LEU A 233 -10.14 3.87 -2.98
N ASP A 234 -9.93 3.50 -4.25
CA ASP A 234 -10.97 3.48 -5.28
C ASP A 234 -11.05 2.09 -5.91
N MET A 235 -11.87 1.23 -5.33
CA MET A 235 -12.13 -0.11 -5.85
C MET A 235 -13.27 -0.03 -6.86
N GLN A 236 -12.91 0.28 -8.11
CA GLN A 236 -13.88 0.44 -9.17
C GLN A 236 -14.56 -0.89 -9.53
N TRP A 237 -15.89 -0.90 -9.55
CA TRP A 237 -16.65 -2.05 -10.07
C TRP A 237 -16.58 -2.07 -11.60
N SER A 238 -16.10 -3.16 -12.19
CA SER A 238 -16.09 -3.29 -13.65
C SER A 238 -16.23 -4.74 -14.13
N PRO A 239 -17.32 -5.05 -14.86
CA PRO A 239 -17.34 -6.21 -15.74
C PRO A 239 -17.33 -5.85 -17.24
N ILE A 240 -17.79 -4.66 -17.69
CA ILE A 240 -17.99 -4.33 -19.13
C ILE A 240 -17.71 -2.85 -19.51
N SER A 241 -17.69 -1.88 -18.60
CA SER A 241 -17.22 -0.50 -18.89
C SER A 241 -16.98 0.32 -17.61
N SER A 242 -15.97 1.19 -17.63
CA SER A 242 -15.53 2.02 -16.49
C SER A 242 -16.32 3.32 -16.26
N ARG A 243 -17.50 3.50 -16.87
CA ARG A 243 -18.24 4.77 -16.80
C ARG A 243 -19.75 4.56 -16.69
N GLY A 244 -20.38 5.19 -15.69
CA GLY A 244 -21.84 5.26 -15.54
C GLY A 244 -22.32 5.25 -14.09
N LEU A 245 -23.62 5.52 -13.88
CA LEU A 245 -24.25 5.55 -12.56
C LEU A 245 -24.10 4.22 -11.79
N LEU A 246 -24.12 3.09 -12.50
CA LEU A 246 -23.94 1.77 -11.91
C LEU A 246 -22.52 1.56 -11.39
N THR A 247 -21.50 2.04 -12.10
CA THR A 247 -20.11 1.99 -11.62
C THR A 247 -19.98 2.78 -10.33
N ASN A 248 -20.48 4.01 -10.27
CA ASN A 248 -20.38 4.85 -9.07
C ASN A 248 -21.12 4.24 -7.87
N LEU A 249 -22.25 3.56 -8.09
CA LEU A 249 -23.02 2.91 -7.03
C LEU A 249 -22.34 1.65 -6.48
N LEU A 250 -21.60 0.93 -7.33
CA LEU A 250 -21.03 -0.37 -6.99
C LEU A 250 -19.55 -0.32 -6.63
N SER A 251 -18.86 0.77 -6.98
CA SER A 251 -17.48 1.03 -6.57
C SER A 251 -17.40 1.32 -5.08
N LEU A 252 -16.35 0.82 -4.44
CA LEU A 252 -16.08 1.06 -3.02
C LEU A 252 -14.99 2.11 -2.88
N GLN A 253 -15.32 3.21 -2.22
CA GLN A 253 -14.42 4.35 -2.09
C GLN A 253 -14.31 4.82 -0.64
N ALA A 254 -13.09 5.04 -0.18
CA ALA A 254 -12.86 5.61 1.15
C ALA A 254 -11.48 6.28 1.24
N PRO A 255 -11.34 7.35 2.04
CA PRO A 255 -10.05 7.81 2.53
C PRO A 255 -9.25 6.67 3.18
N ILE A 256 -7.96 6.54 2.87
CA ILE A 256 -7.13 5.47 3.42
C ILE A 256 -5.76 6.01 3.84
N SER A 257 -5.23 5.46 4.93
CA SER A 257 -3.91 5.80 5.45
C SER A 257 -2.82 4.97 4.72
N GLY A 258 -1.56 5.36 4.85
CA GLY A 258 -0.43 4.68 4.22
C GLY A 258 0.11 5.42 2.98
N ASP A 259 1.20 4.88 2.43
CA ASP A 259 1.81 5.31 1.18
C ASP A 259 2.53 4.11 0.48
N PRO A 260 3.26 4.29 -0.64
CA PRO A 260 3.97 3.19 -1.30
C PRO A 260 5.12 2.55 -0.49
N PHE A 261 5.54 3.18 0.60
CA PHE A 261 6.72 2.87 1.42
C PHE A 261 6.42 2.59 2.90
N THR A 262 5.15 2.58 3.30
CA THR A 262 4.68 2.09 4.60
C THR A 262 4.53 0.56 4.61
N GLN A 263 4.41 -0.07 5.78
CA GLN A 263 4.11 -1.52 5.83
C GLN A 263 2.70 -1.80 5.31
N PHE A 264 1.73 -0.99 5.74
CA PHE A 264 0.41 -0.91 5.15
C PHE A 264 0.50 -0.17 3.80
N LEU A 265 0.95 -0.89 2.78
CA LEU A 265 1.27 -0.33 1.47
C LEU A 265 0.01 0.07 0.71
N THR A 266 -0.05 1.35 0.35
CA THR A 266 -1.05 1.94 -0.53
C THR A 266 -0.32 2.72 -1.62
N SER A 267 -0.04 2.04 -2.72
CA SER A 267 0.61 2.66 -3.88
C SER A 267 -0.33 3.64 -4.54
N PHE A 268 0.17 4.81 -4.92
CA PHE A 268 -0.55 5.78 -5.74
C PHE A 268 0.04 5.91 -7.14
N GLY A 269 -0.80 6.36 -8.07
CA GLY A 269 -0.50 6.47 -9.49
C GLY A 269 0.29 7.72 -9.90
N VAL A 270 0.21 8.01 -11.21
CA VAL A 270 0.85 9.18 -11.85
C VAL A 270 -0.18 10.07 -12.56
N GLU A 271 -1.46 9.93 -12.21
CA GLU A 271 -2.51 10.75 -12.80
C GLU A 271 -2.28 12.22 -12.44
N GLU A 272 -2.35 13.10 -13.42
CA GLU A 272 -1.98 14.51 -13.25
C GLU A 272 -2.97 15.23 -12.32
N ASP A 273 -4.24 14.91 -12.46
CA ASP A 273 -5.37 15.53 -11.76
C ASP A 273 -5.50 15.00 -10.31
N ARG A 274 -5.12 13.75 -10.09
CA ARG A 274 -5.25 12.98 -8.84
C ARG A 274 -3.95 12.21 -8.55
N PRO A 275 -2.84 12.92 -8.26
CA PRO A 275 -1.50 12.33 -8.19
C PRO A 275 -1.33 11.31 -7.06
N PHE A 276 -2.22 11.34 -6.06
CA PHE A 276 -2.15 10.46 -4.90
C PHE A 276 -3.29 9.46 -4.80
N LEU A 277 -4.12 9.29 -5.84
CA LEU A 277 -5.16 8.26 -5.84
C LEU A 277 -4.52 6.86 -5.76
N VAL A 278 -5.08 5.99 -4.90
CA VAL A 278 -4.55 4.64 -4.71
C VAL A 278 -4.75 3.82 -5.98
N SER A 279 -3.64 3.30 -6.51
CA SER A 279 -3.61 2.44 -7.69
C SER A 279 -3.44 0.96 -7.33
N ALA A 280 -2.82 0.66 -6.19
CA ALA A 280 -2.60 -0.71 -5.74
C ALA A 280 -2.38 -0.78 -4.22
N GLY A 281 -2.69 -1.92 -3.62
CA GLY A 281 -2.49 -2.19 -2.20
C GLY A 281 -2.72 -3.66 -1.90
N SER A 282 -2.79 -4.01 -0.61
CA SER A 282 -3.14 -5.38 -0.22
C SER A 282 -4.61 -5.68 -0.57
N ASN A 283 -4.86 -6.88 -1.08
CA ASN A 283 -6.19 -7.41 -1.35
C ASN A 283 -6.61 -8.52 -0.36
N PHE A 284 -5.71 -8.89 0.56
CA PHE A 284 -5.93 -9.90 1.58
C PHE A 284 -4.87 -9.75 2.67
N GLN A 285 -5.30 -9.73 3.92
CA GLN A 285 -4.41 -9.71 5.08
C GLN A 285 -4.76 -10.90 5.96
N ALA A 286 -3.75 -11.61 6.44
CA ALA A 286 -3.92 -12.70 7.39
C ALA A 286 -2.77 -12.76 8.38
N VAL A 287 -3.11 -13.16 9.60
CA VAL A 287 -2.18 -13.46 10.68
C VAL A 287 -2.56 -14.83 11.21
N MET A 288 -1.68 -15.81 10.99
CA MET A 288 -1.95 -17.20 11.33
C MET A 288 -1.17 -17.60 12.57
N SER A 289 -1.87 -18.03 13.61
CA SER A 289 -1.25 -18.66 14.77
C SER A 289 -1.16 -20.17 14.56
N ILE A 290 0.02 -20.72 14.83
CA ILE A 290 0.23 -22.18 14.88
C ILE A 290 -0.29 -22.74 16.21
N SER A 291 -0.40 -21.91 17.25
CA SER A 291 -1.01 -22.29 18.52
C SER A 291 -2.54 -22.15 18.46
N GLU A 292 -3.25 -23.19 18.91
CA GLU A 292 -4.71 -23.16 19.03
C GLU A 292 -5.22 -22.05 19.96
N ALA A 293 -4.41 -21.57 20.91
CA ALA A 293 -4.83 -20.61 21.92
C ALA A 293 -4.90 -19.14 21.42
N ALA A 294 -4.09 -18.74 20.43
CA ALA A 294 -3.99 -17.34 20.02
C ALA A 294 -4.95 -16.94 18.88
N GLY A 295 -5.62 -17.92 18.26
CA GLY A 295 -6.51 -17.70 17.11
C GLY A 295 -5.76 -17.22 15.86
N SER A 296 -6.36 -17.43 14.70
CA SER A 296 -5.88 -16.85 13.45
C SER A 296 -6.85 -15.77 12.98
N TYR A 297 -6.38 -14.78 12.23
CA TYR A 297 -7.16 -13.61 11.82
C TYR A 297 -6.98 -13.32 10.34
N TYR A 298 -8.01 -12.77 9.70
CA TYR A 298 -7.93 -12.33 8.31
C TYR A 298 -8.88 -11.16 8.02
N ILE A 299 -8.62 -10.45 6.93
CA ILE A 299 -9.55 -9.47 6.37
C ILE A 299 -9.33 -9.33 4.86
N THR A 300 -10.41 -9.05 4.14
CA THR A 300 -10.42 -8.65 2.72
C THR A 300 -11.02 -7.25 2.60
N PRO A 301 -10.60 -6.45 1.61
CA PRO A 301 -11.08 -5.08 1.46
C PRO A 301 -12.55 -4.99 1.08
N ALA A 302 -13.08 -5.95 0.32
CA ALA A 302 -14.51 -6.08 0.04
C ALA A 302 -15.10 -7.28 0.78
N GLY A 303 -16.38 -7.54 0.57
CA GLY A 303 -17.05 -8.73 1.08
C GLY A 303 -16.72 -9.99 0.28
N GLN A 304 -17.15 -11.14 0.81
CA GLN A 304 -16.88 -12.46 0.22
C GLN A 304 -17.66 -12.73 -1.07
N SER A 305 -18.70 -11.95 -1.37
CA SER A 305 -19.53 -12.13 -2.55
C SER A 305 -19.17 -11.12 -3.64
N GLY A 306 -18.92 -11.60 -4.86
CA GLY A 306 -18.78 -10.71 -6.03
C GLY A 306 -20.11 -10.21 -6.60
N HIS A 307 -21.26 -10.60 -6.01
CA HIS A 307 -22.57 -10.24 -6.53
C HIS A 307 -23.05 -8.90 -5.92
N PRO A 308 -23.28 -7.84 -6.73
CA PRO A 308 -23.62 -6.50 -6.22
C PRO A 308 -24.84 -6.42 -5.29
N LEU A 309 -25.85 -7.28 -5.51
CA LEU A 309 -27.05 -7.31 -4.65
C LEU A 309 -26.91 -8.20 -3.41
N SER A 310 -25.72 -8.79 -3.19
CA SER A 310 -25.48 -9.60 -2.01
C SER A 310 -25.21 -8.72 -0.80
N ARG A 311 -25.79 -9.07 0.35
CA ARG A 311 -25.43 -8.44 1.64
C ARG A 311 -23.96 -8.67 2.03
N PHE A 312 -23.25 -9.55 1.32
CA PHE A 312 -21.84 -9.86 1.52
C PHE A 312 -20.95 -9.28 0.42
N TYR A 313 -21.42 -8.26 -0.32
CA TYR A 313 -20.65 -7.63 -1.38
C TYR A 313 -19.56 -6.69 -0.84
N ASP A 314 -19.92 -5.86 0.14
CA ASP A 314 -19.09 -4.79 0.69
C ASP A 314 -19.03 -4.82 2.22
N ASN A 315 -19.60 -5.86 2.85
CA ASN A 315 -19.81 -5.92 4.30
C ASN A 315 -18.53 -5.87 5.14
N LEU A 316 -17.36 -6.14 4.54
CA LEU A 316 -16.05 -6.07 5.22
C LEU A 316 -15.30 -4.76 4.94
N PHE A 317 -15.79 -3.93 4.03
CA PHE A 317 -15.15 -2.68 3.65
C PHE A 317 -14.98 -1.70 4.83
N PRO A 318 -16.00 -1.49 5.70
CA PRO A 318 -15.81 -0.65 6.88
C PRO A 318 -14.70 -1.18 7.82
N SER A 319 -14.69 -2.49 8.10
CA SER A 319 -13.68 -3.13 8.95
C SER A 319 -12.28 -3.05 8.33
N TRP A 320 -12.15 -3.21 7.01
CA TRP A 320 -10.87 -3.04 6.31
C TRP A 320 -10.29 -1.62 6.47
N ILE A 321 -11.13 -0.60 6.30
CA ILE A 321 -10.72 0.80 6.47
C ILE A 321 -10.32 1.08 7.92
N GLN A 322 -11.03 0.49 8.87
CA GLN A 322 -10.73 0.62 10.30
C GLN A 322 -9.54 -0.25 10.77
N GLY A 323 -9.12 -1.23 9.97
CA GLY A 323 -8.05 -2.17 10.33
C GLY A 323 -8.49 -3.28 11.26
N GLU A 324 -9.78 -3.60 11.27
CA GLU A 324 -10.36 -4.68 12.05
C GLU A 324 -10.27 -6.00 11.30
N TYR A 325 -9.85 -7.05 12.00
CA TYR A 325 -9.72 -8.40 11.44
C TYR A 325 -10.83 -9.31 11.94
N LEU A 326 -11.21 -10.26 11.09
CA LEU A 326 -12.11 -11.36 11.44
C LEU A 326 -11.32 -12.53 11.99
N ALA A 327 -11.86 -13.19 13.01
CA ALA A 327 -11.31 -14.46 13.49
C ALA A 327 -11.53 -15.59 12.47
N MET A 328 -10.50 -16.41 12.27
CA MET A 328 -10.54 -17.68 11.57
C MET A 328 -10.62 -18.80 12.60
N SER A 329 -11.48 -19.77 12.34
CA SER A 329 -11.59 -20.99 13.14
C SER A 329 -11.69 -22.21 12.25
N THR A 330 -10.98 -23.26 12.62
CA THR A 330 -11.10 -24.61 12.04
C THR A 330 -12.13 -25.46 12.78
N ASP A 331 -12.70 -24.96 13.88
CA ASP A 331 -13.76 -25.65 14.62
C ASP A 331 -15.08 -25.61 13.84
N LEU A 332 -15.48 -26.79 13.35
CA LEU A 332 -16.71 -26.96 12.59
C LEU A 332 -17.97 -26.61 13.40
N SER A 333 -17.93 -26.72 14.73
CA SER A 333 -19.07 -26.37 15.59
C SER A 333 -19.31 -24.86 15.57
N LEU A 334 -18.24 -24.07 15.68
CA LEU A 334 -18.29 -22.61 15.55
C LEU A 334 -18.73 -22.19 14.14
N ALA A 335 -18.17 -22.84 13.11
CA ALA A 335 -18.54 -22.57 11.71
C ALA A 335 -20.03 -22.85 11.45
N ARG A 336 -20.58 -23.93 12.02
CA ARG A 336 -22.01 -24.28 11.90
C ARG A 336 -22.89 -23.34 12.71
N GLY A 337 -22.47 -22.96 13.92
CA GLY A 337 -23.20 -22.03 14.78
C GLY A 337 -23.34 -20.63 14.18
N GLY A 338 -22.33 -20.16 13.44
CA GLY A 338 -22.33 -18.88 12.74
C GLY A 338 -22.81 -18.94 11.28
N ALA A 339 -23.32 -20.08 10.81
CA ALA A 339 -23.65 -20.25 9.40
C ALA A 339 -24.83 -19.36 8.97
N SER A 340 -24.62 -18.55 7.94
CA SER A 340 -25.67 -17.74 7.31
C SER A 340 -26.65 -18.57 6.44
N GLY A 341 -26.31 -19.81 6.13
CA GLY A 341 -27.09 -20.74 5.33
C GLY A 341 -26.33 -22.06 5.14
N ILE A 342 -27.07 -23.14 4.84
CA ILE A 342 -26.49 -24.47 4.58
C ILE A 342 -27.00 -24.94 3.23
N SER A 343 -26.07 -25.16 2.29
CA SER A 343 -26.35 -25.78 1.00
C SER A 343 -25.84 -27.21 1.01
N ARG A 344 -26.68 -28.16 0.59
CA ARG A 344 -26.29 -29.58 0.44
C ARG A 344 -26.25 -29.90 -1.05
N LEU A 345 -25.07 -30.29 -1.53
CA LEU A 345 -24.89 -30.80 -2.89
C LEU A 345 -24.87 -32.33 -2.82
N THR A 346 -25.80 -32.97 -3.53
CA THR A 346 -25.85 -34.42 -3.67
C THR A 346 -25.51 -34.80 -5.12
N PRO A 347 -24.64 -35.80 -5.34
CA PRO A 347 -24.38 -36.29 -6.69
C PRO A 347 -25.68 -36.72 -7.37
N ALA A 348 -25.81 -36.45 -8.68
CA ALA A 348 -26.90 -37.01 -9.46
C ALA A 348 -26.68 -38.53 -9.58
N THR A 349 -27.67 -39.33 -9.18
CA THR A 349 -27.67 -40.78 -9.42
C THR A 349 -27.95 -41.02 -10.90
N SER A 350 -27.17 -41.88 -11.55
CA SER A 350 -27.24 -42.17 -13.00
C SER A 350 -28.54 -42.83 -13.49
N ASP A 351 -29.54 -43.02 -12.64
CA ASP A 351 -30.79 -43.71 -12.96
C ASP A 351 -31.92 -42.76 -13.36
N ASN A 352 -31.66 -41.81 -14.26
CA ASN A 352 -32.74 -41.16 -15.01
C ASN A 352 -32.34 -40.73 -16.43
N PRO A 353 -32.37 -41.64 -17.41
CA PRO A 353 -32.33 -41.26 -18.81
C PRO A 353 -33.76 -41.00 -19.28
N ARG A 354 -34.19 -39.72 -19.24
CA ARG A 354 -35.14 -39.13 -20.21
C ARG A 354 -35.40 -37.65 -19.94
N MET A 355 -34.56 -36.80 -20.54
CA MET A 355 -35.09 -35.74 -21.37
C MET A 355 -35.45 -36.39 -22.71
N SER A 356 -36.72 -36.73 -22.93
CA SER A 356 -37.22 -36.83 -24.30
C SER A 356 -37.78 -35.47 -24.66
N GLU A 357 -37.25 -34.95 -25.76
CA GLU A 357 -37.76 -33.82 -26.52
C GLU A 357 -39.28 -33.92 -26.75
N GLY A 358 -39.88 -32.74 -26.95
CA GLY A 358 -41.33 -32.56 -26.94
C GLY A 358 -42.11 -33.38 -27.96
N GLN A 359 -43.40 -33.52 -27.65
CA GLN A 359 -44.45 -33.56 -28.66
C GLN A 359 -45.57 -32.62 -28.23
N SER A 360 -45.91 -31.77 -29.20
CA SER A 360 -47.15 -31.00 -29.34
C SER A 360 -48.40 -31.82 -29.04
N GLU A 361 -49.30 -31.25 -28.23
CA GLU A 361 -50.67 -30.85 -28.62
C GLU A 361 -51.20 -29.78 -27.66
#